data_AF-A0AAD7C852-F1
#
_entry.id   AF-A0AAD7C852-F1
#
_cell.length_a   1.000
_cell.length_b   1.000
_cell.length_c   1.000
_cell.angle_alpha   90.00
_cell.angle_beta   90.00
_cell.angle_gamma   90.00
#
_symmetry.space_group_name_H-M   'P 1'
#
loop_
_entity.id
_entity.type
_entity.pdbx_description
1 polymer ?
#
loop_
_entity_poly.entity_id
_entity_poly.type
_entity_poly.pdbx_seq_one_letter_code
_entity_poly.pdbx_strand_id
1 'polypeptide(L)'
;MLNHNNESRLYLAYYARGSSKPGELPTFHVALLLTPKNPPNPFFNSNPTPGVVQYHVTNPIDAATRKQVWKYEEKTTFLLRPVAVLLLGKVDAGDESTLLRAIPLVQDVPEWRCHSWLWAAINVRFYELRFKPIKHL
;
A
#
# COMPACT_ATOMS: atom_id res chain seq x y z
N MET A 1 -29.12 11.19 5.64
CA MET A 1 -28.03 12.16 5.89
C MET A 1 -26.72 11.41 5.82
N LEU A 2 -25.89 11.65 4.79
CA LEU A 2 -24.57 11.03 4.69
C LEU A 2 -23.65 11.75 5.66
N ASN A 3 -23.14 11.01 6.64
CA ASN A 3 -22.33 11.52 7.73
C ASN A 3 -20.95 11.92 7.16
N HIS A 4 -20.67 13.23 7.06
CA HIS A 4 -19.42 13.81 6.51
C HIS A 4 -18.15 13.52 7.35
N ASN A 5 -18.14 12.51 8.22
CA ASN A 5 -17.11 12.33 9.25
C ASN A 5 -16.41 10.95 9.20
N ASN A 6 -16.53 10.24 8.09
CA ASN A 6 -16.00 8.88 7.89
C ASN A 6 -14.94 8.80 6.79
N GLU A 7 -14.00 9.75 6.79
CA GLU A 7 -12.82 9.72 5.92
C GLU A 7 -12.05 8.40 6.14
N SER A 8 -11.62 7.80 5.03
CA SER A 8 -10.73 6.64 5.07
C SER A 8 -9.34 7.08 5.53
N ARG A 9 -8.54 6.14 6.03
CA ARG A 9 -7.16 6.38 6.42
C ARG A 9 -6.24 5.63 5.48
N LEU A 10 -5.22 6.34 5.01
CA LEU A 10 -4.18 5.77 4.17
C LEU A 10 -2.94 5.53 5.03
N TYR A 11 -2.47 4.29 5.04
CA TYR A 11 -1.27 3.87 5.74
C TYR A 11 -0.21 3.41 4.74
N LEU A 12 1.05 3.61 5.09
CA LEU A 12 2.16 2.84 4.55
C LEU A 12 2.33 1.60 5.44
N ALA A 13 2.36 0.42 4.84
CA ALA A 13 2.55 -0.85 5.54
C ALA A 13 3.85 -1.53 5.11
N TYR A 14 4.61 -2.04 6.09
CA TYR A 14 5.81 -2.84 5.90
C TYR A 14 5.53 -4.32 6.18
N TYR A 15 5.99 -5.19 5.29
CA TYR A 15 5.84 -6.64 5.39
C TYR A 15 7.23 -7.26 5.37
N ALA A 16 7.56 -8.08 6.39
CA ALA A 16 8.84 -8.78 6.41
C ALA A 16 8.91 -9.79 5.26
N ARG A 17 9.98 -9.74 4.47
CA ARG A 17 10.27 -10.69 3.39
C ARG A 17 11.36 -11.70 3.78
N GLY A 18 11.87 -11.60 5.02
CA GLY A 18 13.02 -12.35 5.52
C GLY A 18 14.36 -11.81 4.99
N SER A 19 15.45 -12.46 5.38
CA SER A 19 16.77 -12.28 4.77
C SER A 19 17.02 -13.41 3.77
N SER A 20 17.70 -13.11 2.66
CA SER A 20 18.07 -14.14 1.68
C SER A 20 19.32 -14.91 2.11
N LYS A 21 20.09 -14.39 3.08
CA LYS A 21 21.32 -15.00 3.60
C LYS A 21 21.49 -14.78 5.11
N PRO A 22 22.21 -15.68 5.80
CA PRO A 22 22.63 -15.46 7.18
C PRO A 22 23.49 -14.19 7.31
N GLY A 23 23.18 -13.33 8.29
CA GLY A 23 23.92 -12.09 8.55
C GLY A 23 23.48 -10.86 7.73
N GLU A 24 22.61 -11.02 6.73
CA GLU A 24 22.00 -9.89 6.03
C GLU A 24 20.79 -9.34 6.81
N LEU A 25 20.58 -8.02 6.75
CA LEU A 25 19.41 -7.38 7.33
C LEU A 25 18.12 -7.89 6.65
N PRO A 26 16.99 -8.01 7.37
CA PRO A 26 15.72 -8.35 6.78
C PRO A 26 15.34 -7.35 5.68
N THR A 27 14.84 -7.87 4.56
CA THR A 27 14.24 -7.02 3.52
C THR A 27 12.75 -6.89 3.76
N PHE A 28 12.19 -5.75 3.34
CA PHE A 28 10.77 -5.45 3.50
C PHE A 28 10.11 -5.30 2.14
N HIS A 29 8.89 -5.82 2.04
CA HIS A 29 7.94 -5.42 1.03
C HIS A 29 7.08 -4.28 1.58
N VAL A 30 6.65 -3.37 0.72
CA VAL A 30 5.86 -2.20 1.10
C VAL A 30 4.57 -2.11 0.31
N ALA A 31 3.54 -1.56 0.96
CA ALA A 31 2.25 -1.32 0.35
C ALA A 31 1.63 -0.04 0.90
N LEU A 32 0.68 0.54 0.15
CA LEU A 32 -0.31 1.43 0.70
C LEU A 32 -1.51 0.62 1.17
N LEU A 33 -2.07 0.99 2.30
CA LEU A 33 -3.21 0.33 2.92
C LEU A 33 -4.29 1.37 3.20
N LEU A 34 -5.39 1.28 2.48
CA LEU A 34 -6.58 2.07 2.71
C LEU A 34 -7.49 1.34 3.68
N THR A 35 -7.88 1.99 4.76
CA THR A 35 -8.82 1.42 5.74
C THR A 35 -9.95 2.40 6.04
N PRO A 36 -11.15 1.91 6.41
CA PRO A 36 -12.17 2.77 6.97
C PRO A 36 -11.70 3.36 8.31
N LYS A 37 -12.46 4.32 8.85
CA LYS A 37 -12.10 4.98 10.11
C LYS A 37 -12.05 4.03 11.30
N ASN A 38 -13.00 3.12 11.42
CA ASN A 38 -13.06 2.17 12.52
C ASN A 38 -13.13 0.76 11.93
N PRO A 39 -12.02 0.25 11.37
CA PRO A 39 -12.02 -1.09 10.84
C PRO A 39 -12.15 -2.07 12.02
N PRO A 40 -13.03 -3.08 11.96
CA PRO A 40 -12.91 -4.22 12.87
C PRO A 40 -11.51 -4.78 12.71
N ASN A 41 -10.79 -4.97 13.82
CA ASN A 41 -9.33 -5.18 13.89
C ASN A 41 -8.75 -5.90 12.64
N PRO A 42 -8.24 -5.16 11.64
CA PRO A 42 -7.94 -5.72 10.33
C PRO A 42 -6.64 -6.52 10.32
N PHE A 43 -5.85 -6.43 11.39
CA PHE A 43 -4.53 -7.04 11.49
C PHE A 43 -4.57 -8.43 12.15
N PHE A 44 -5.68 -8.81 12.77
CA PHE A 44 -5.82 -10.05 13.53
C PHE A 44 -7.12 -10.83 13.27
N ASN A 45 -7.96 -10.42 12.32
CA ASN A 45 -9.20 -11.13 11.99
C ASN A 45 -8.96 -12.17 10.87
N SER A 46 -9.60 -13.33 10.97
CA SER A 46 -9.59 -14.39 9.96
C SER A 46 -10.52 -14.12 8.77
N ASN A 47 -11.42 -13.14 8.87
CA ASN A 47 -12.35 -12.75 7.80
C ASN A 47 -11.91 -11.47 7.07
N PRO A 48 -12.21 -11.32 5.77
CA PRO A 48 -11.98 -10.08 5.04
C PRO A 48 -12.62 -8.90 5.79
N THR A 49 -11.84 -7.87 6.10
CA THR A 49 -12.38 -6.65 6.70
C THR A 49 -12.95 -5.78 5.59
N PRO A 50 -14.29 -5.57 5.52
CA PRO A 50 -14.88 -4.76 4.47
C PRO A 50 -14.27 -3.36 4.45
N GLY A 51 -13.96 -2.85 3.26
CA GLY A 51 -13.39 -1.52 3.06
C GLY A 51 -11.88 -1.40 3.29
N VAL A 52 -11.18 -2.51 3.53
CA VAL A 52 -9.71 -2.52 3.58
C VAL A 52 -9.13 -2.95 2.23
N VAL A 53 -8.28 -2.11 1.65
CA VAL A 53 -7.63 -2.37 0.35
C VAL A 53 -6.13 -2.14 0.46
N GLN A 54 -5.36 -3.15 0.06
CA GLN A 54 -3.91 -3.07 -0.09
C GLN A 54 -3.55 -2.78 -1.54
N TYR A 55 -2.76 -1.73 -1.77
CA TYR A 55 -2.19 -1.38 -3.07
C TYR A 55 -0.68 -1.56 -3.02
N HIS A 56 -0.13 -2.34 -3.93
CA HIS A 56 1.30 -2.61 -3.99
C HIS A 56 1.75 -3.05 -5.37
N VAL A 57 3.06 -3.22 -5.53
CA VAL A 57 3.64 -3.82 -6.73
C VAL A 57 4.43 -5.06 -6.37
N THR A 58 4.24 -6.14 -7.12
CA THR A 58 4.94 -7.41 -6.97
C THR A 58 5.93 -7.60 -8.12
N ASN A 59 6.98 -8.40 -7.90
CA ASN A 59 7.93 -8.77 -8.95
C ASN A 59 7.97 -10.30 -9.16
N PRO A 60 6.87 -10.92 -9.59
CA PRO A 60 6.86 -12.35 -9.88
C PRO A 60 7.76 -12.67 -11.08
N ILE A 61 8.27 -13.90 -11.11
CA ILE A 61 8.88 -14.46 -12.32
C ILE A 61 7.75 -14.84 -13.26
N ASP A 62 7.73 -14.23 -14.44
CA ASP A 62 6.82 -14.57 -15.51
C ASP A 62 7.14 -15.98 -16.05
N ALA A 63 6.13 -16.84 -16.12
CA ALA A 63 6.34 -18.25 -16.43
C ALA A 63 6.79 -18.48 -17.88
N ALA A 64 6.32 -17.65 -18.82
CA ALA A 64 6.61 -17.79 -20.24
C ALA A 64 8.00 -17.25 -20.59
N THR A 65 8.34 -16.08 -20.07
CA THR A 65 9.60 -15.39 -20.39
C THR A 65 10.74 -15.71 -19.42
N ARG A 66 10.42 -16.32 -18.27
CA ARG A 66 11.35 -16.58 -17.15
C ARG A 66 12.02 -15.33 -16.60
N LYS A 67 11.48 -14.14 -16.91
CA LYS A 67 11.97 -12.85 -16.41
C LYS A 67 11.13 -12.37 -15.24
N GLN A 68 11.76 -11.60 -14.37
CA GLN A 68 11.08 -10.84 -13.33
C GLN A 68 10.33 -9.67 -13.97
N VAL A 69 9.02 -9.57 -13.70
CA VAL A 69 8.16 -8.52 -14.26
C VAL A 69 7.41 -7.86 -13.11
N TRP A 70 7.54 -6.54 -12.99
CA TRP A 70 6.80 -5.77 -12.00
C TRP A 70 5.33 -5.65 -12.39
N LYS A 71 4.44 -5.94 -11.44
CA LYS A 71 2.98 -5.90 -11.62
C LYS A 71 2.34 -5.12 -10.49
N TYR A 72 1.38 -4.28 -10.82
CA TYR A 72 0.53 -3.62 -9.84
C TYR A 72 -0.60 -4.57 -9.42
N GLU A 73 -0.91 -4.58 -8.13
CA GLU A 73 -1.96 -5.41 -7.55
C GLU A 73 -2.77 -4.62 -6.52
N GLU A 74 -4.06 -4.92 -6.49
CA GLU A 74 -5.01 -4.45 -5.48
C GLU A 74 -5.58 -5.66 -4.76
N LYS A 75 -5.50 -5.68 -3.43
CA LYS A 75 -5.96 -6.82 -2.63
C LYS A 75 -6.90 -6.37 -1.52
N THR A 76 -8.11 -6.91 -1.58
CA THR A 76 -9.07 -6.92 -0.47
C THR A 76 -8.89 -8.21 0.31
N THR A 77 -7.74 -8.37 0.99
CA THR A 77 -7.38 -9.64 1.66
C THR A 77 -7.41 -9.56 3.18
N PHE A 78 -7.45 -10.73 3.81
CA PHE A 78 -7.69 -11.04 5.23
C PHE A 78 -6.42 -11.10 6.08
N LEU A 79 -5.23 -11.17 5.48
CA LEU A 79 -3.97 -11.39 6.20
C LEU A 79 -2.90 -10.46 5.69
N LEU A 80 -2.93 -9.22 6.16
CA LEU A 80 -1.86 -8.28 5.88
C LEU A 80 -0.68 -8.50 6.84
N ARG A 81 -0.91 -8.80 8.12
CA ARG A 81 0.15 -9.00 9.14
C ARG A 81 1.40 -8.11 8.90
N PRO A 82 1.24 -6.79 8.72
CA PRO A 82 2.39 -5.92 8.56
C PRO A 82 3.19 -5.92 9.85
N VAL A 83 4.51 -5.83 9.75
CA VAL A 83 5.41 -5.69 10.91
C VAL A 83 5.44 -4.26 11.43
N ALA A 84 5.06 -3.29 10.59
CA ALA A 84 4.89 -1.89 10.96
C ALA A 84 3.90 -1.21 10.02
N VAL A 85 3.18 -0.20 10.53
CA VAL A 85 2.33 0.69 9.75
C VAL A 85 2.57 2.14 10.14
N LEU A 86 2.51 3.04 9.17
CA LEU A 86 2.61 4.49 9.36
C LEU A 86 1.37 5.15 8.76
N LEU A 87 0.64 5.92 9.56
CA LEU A 87 -0.48 6.73 9.06
C LEU A 87 0.06 7.87 8.21
N LEU A 88 -0.29 7.89 6.92
CA LEU A 88 0.07 8.99 6.02
C LEU A 88 -0.95 10.12 6.09
N GLY A 89 -2.22 9.79 6.30
CA GLY A 89 -3.26 10.81 6.45
C GLY A 89 -4.67 10.28 6.30
N LYS A 90 -5.61 11.22 6.36
CA LYS A 90 -7.01 11.00 6.02
C LYS A 90 -7.20 11.27 4.54
N VAL A 91 -8.02 10.45 3.91
CA VAL A 91 -8.35 10.58 2.49
C VAL A 91 -9.87 10.56 2.35
N ASP A 92 -10.38 11.48 1.55
CA ASP A 92 -11.78 11.46 1.13
C ASP A 92 -12.08 10.17 0.37
N ALA A 93 -13.36 9.80 0.32
CA ALA A 93 -13.82 8.74 -0.56
C ALA A 93 -13.47 9.12 -2.00
N GLY A 94 -12.47 8.46 -2.57
CA GLY A 94 -11.94 8.73 -3.89
C GLY A 94 -11.48 7.45 -4.57
N ASP A 95 -11.18 7.55 -5.86
CA ASP A 95 -10.76 6.42 -6.68
C ASP A 95 -9.24 6.20 -6.59
N GLU A 96 -8.79 5.77 -5.41
CA GLU A 96 -7.38 5.43 -5.17
C GLU A 96 -6.92 4.32 -6.13
N SER A 97 -7.82 3.42 -6.55
CA SER A 97 -7.53 2.37 -7.54
C SER A 97 -7.09 2.98 -8.88
N THR A 98 -7.90 3.88 -9.45
CA THR A 98 -7.56 4.54 -10.73
C THR A 98 -6.27 5.36 -10.61
N LEU A 99 -6.13 6.15 -9.55
CA LEU A 99 -4.94 6.99 -9.31
C LEU A 99 -3.66 6.15 -9.22
N LEU A 100 -3.68 5.12 -8.37
CA LEU A 100 -2.50 4.33 -8.05
C LEU A 100 -2.11 3.36 -9.17
N ARG A 101 -3.09 2.87 -9.94
CA ARG A 101 -2.86 2.02 -11.11
C ARG A 101 -2.20 2.77 -12.28
N ALA A 102 -2.45 4.08 -12.39
CA ALA A 102 -1.88 4.92 -13.45
C ALA A 102 -0.38 5.19 -13.28
N ILE A 103 0.19 4.88 -12.12
CA ILE A 103 1.61 5.10 -11.84
C ILE A 103 2.46 4.12 -12.66
N PRO A 104 3.42 4.61 -13.48
CA PRO A 104 4.25 3.76 -14.31
C PRO A 104 5.05 2.72 -13.51
N LEU A 105 5.06 1.48 -14.02
CA LEU A 105 5.93 0.41 -13.54
C LEU A 105 7.15 0.33 -14.44
N VAL A 106 8.33 0.49 -13.85
CA VAL A 106 9.59 0.46 -14.61
C VAL A 106 10.11 -0.98 -14.62
N GLN A 107 10.20 -1.55 -15.83
CA GLN A 107 10.72 -2.90 -16.06
C GLN A 107 12.23 -2.85 -16.35
N ASP A 108 12.90 -3.99 -16.17
CA ASP A 108 14.30 -4.18 -16.58
C ASP A 108 15.33 -3.20 -15.97
N VAL A 109 14.98 -2.54 -14.86
CA VAL A 109 15.85 -1.62 -14.13
C VAL A 109 16.28 -2.26 -12.80
N PRO A 110 17.56 -2.68 -12.64
CA PRO A 110 18.03 -3.46 -11.50
C PRO A 110 17.88 -2.81 -10.14
N GLU A 111 17.80 -1.50 -10.05
CA GLU A 111 17.62 -0.71 -8.83
C GLU A 111 16.15 -0.41 -8.52
N TRP A 112 15.23 -0.65 -9.46
CA TRP A 112 13.81 -0.40 -9.25
C TRP A 112 13.20 -1.47 -8.33
N ARG A 113 12.42 -1.02 -7.35
CA ARG A 113 11.87 -1.85 -6.27
C ARG A 113 10.46 -1.40 -5.93
N CYS A 114 9.78 -2.16 -5.07
CA CYS A 114 8.44 -1.78 -4.59
C CYS A 114 8.41 -0.42 -3.87
N HIS A 115 9.49 -0.01 -3.20
CA HIS A 115 9.58 1.32 -2.60
C HIS A 115 9.72 2.44 -3.65
N SER A 116 10.25 2.16 -4.84
CA SER A 116 10.29 3.14 -5.94
C SER A 116 8.87 3.52 -6.38
N TRP A 117 7.99 2.52 -6.56
CA TRP A 117 6.57 2.76 -6.82
C TRP A 117 5.87 3.46 -5.65
N LEU A 118 6.15 3.04 -4.41
CA LEU A 118 5.56 3.65 -3.22
C LEU A 118 5.85 5.16 -3.15
N TRP A 119 7.08 5.58 -3.42
CA TRP A 119 7.42 7.00 -3.41
C TRP A 119 6.67 7.79 -4.47
N ALA A 120 6.52 7.23 -5.68
CA ALA A 120 5.69 7.84 -6.72
C ALA A 120 4.22 7.93 -6.28
N ALA A 121 3.68 6.89 -5.66
CA ALA A 121 2.31 6.84 -5.15
C ALA A 121 2.05 7.87 -4.06
N ILE A 122 2.98 7.98 -3.10
CA ILE A 122 2.95 9.01 -2.07
C ILE A 122 2.96 10.38 -2.75
N ASN A 123 3.90 10.66 -3.66
CA ASN A 123 3.97 11.96 -4.34
C ASN A 123 2.69 12.32 -5.08
N VAL A 124 2.17 11.43 -5.93
CA VAL A 124 0.90 11.67 -6.65
C VAL A 124 -0.22 11.98 -5.67
N ARG A 125 -0.32 11.23 -4.56
CA ARG A 125 -1.33 11.49 -3.56
C ARG A 125 -1.11 12.82 -2.83
N PHE A 126 0.13 13.17 -2.50
CA PHE A 126 0.48 14.45 -1.86
C PHE A 126 0.17 15.66 -2.76
N TYR A 127 0.35 15.54 -4.08
CA TYR A 127 -0.03 16.60 -5.03
C TYR A 127 -1.55 16.76 -5.14
N GLU A 128 -2.31 15.66 -5.04
CA GLU A 128 -3.79 15.68 -5.04
C GLU A 128 -4.38 16.08 -3.66
N LEU A 129 -3.65 15.84 -2.57
CA LEU A 129 -4.07 16.20 -1.22
C LEU A 129 -3.82 17.70 -0.97
N ARG A 130 -4.89 18.50 -1.07
CA ARG A 130 -4.97 19.78 -0.35
C ARG A 130 -5.01 19.48 1.15
N PHE A 131 -3.87 19.29 1.79
CA PHE A 131 -3.80 18.99 3.23
C PHE A 131 -4.59 20.03 4.03
N LYS A 132 -5.67 19.58 4.68
CA LYS A 132 -6.23 20.30 5.82
C LYS A 132 -5.36 19.91 7.02
N PRO A 133 -4.64 20.85 7.66
CA PRO A 133 -3.82 20.53 8.82
C PRO A 133 -4.67 19.85 9.90
N ILE A 134 -4.10 18.86 10.57
CA ILE A 134 -4.72 18.22 11.73
C ILE A 134 -4.81 19.30 12.82
N LYS A 135 -6.02 19.78 13.10
CA LYS A 135 -6.22 20.97 13.94
C LYS A 135 -5.89 20.80 15.42
N HIS A 136 -5.55 19.61 15.89
CA HIS A 136 -5.26 19.37 17.31
C HIS A 136 -4.16 18.31 17.48
N LEU A 137 -2.96 18.77 17.84
CA LEU A 137 -1.97 18.06 18.64
C LEU A 137 -1.74 18.91 19.90
#